data_AF-A0A2E4KW46-F1
#
_entry.id   AF-A0A2E4KW46-F1
#
_cell.length_a   1.000
_cell.length_b   1.000
_cell.length_c   1.000
_cell.angle_alpha   90.00
_cell.angle_beta   90.00
_cell.angle_gamma   90.00
#
_symmetry.space_group_name_H-M   'P 1'
#
loop_
_entity.id
_entity.type
_entity.pdbx_description
1 polymer ?
#
loop_
_entity_poly.entity_id
_entity_poly.type
_entity_poly.pdbx_seq_one_letter_code
_entity_poly.pdbx_strand_id
1 'polypeptide(L)'
;MLDAFIVKRLRTPLRAMVGPLESVGITATQLTVIGACFGFLAVIAITLDALNVAVLCFCLNRLLDGLDGALARIQGPTERGAFFDITCDFLIYSAIPLGFA
;
A
#
# COMPACT_ATOMS: atom_id res chain seq x y z
N MET A 1 -7.98 -21.06 3.28
CA MET A 1 -9.13 -20.85 4.21
C MET A 1 -8.77 -20.01 5.45
N LEU A 2 -7.49 -19.92 5.86
CA LEU A 2 -7.04 -18.86 6.80
C LEU A 2 -7.18 -17.45 6.19
N ASP A 3 -6.90 -17.34 4.90
CA ASP A 3 -6.92 -16.08 4.15
C ASP A 3 -8.28 -15.36 4.23
N ALA A 4 -9.38 -16.09 3.99
CA ALA A 4 -10.73 -15.54 4.12
C ALA A 4 -11.06 -15.08 5.54
N PHE A 5 -10.54 -15.76 6.57
CA PHE A 5 -10.76 -15.38 7.97
C PHE A 5 -9.96 -14.13 8.35
N ILE A 6 -8.68 -14.06 7.95
CA ILE A 6 -7.80 -12.92 8.18
C ILE A 6 -8.33 -11.69 7.42
N VAL A 7 -8.64 -11.83 6.14
CA VAL A 7 -9.22 -10.76 5.31
C VAL A 7 -10.52 -10.24 5.93
N LYS A 8 -11.42 -11.12 6.40
CA LYS A 8 -12.66 -10.70 7.04
C LYS A 8 -12.42 -9.90 8.31
N ARG A 9 -11.39 -10.25 9.09
CA ARG A 9 -11.05 -9.59 10.35
C ARG A 9 -10.27 -8.29 10.16
N LEU A 10 -9.50 -8.16 9.08
CA LEU A 10 -8.80 -6.94 8.69
C LEU A 10 -9.71 -5.89 8.04
N ARG A 11 -10.85 -6.30 7.45
CA ARG A 11 -11.80 -5.35 6.85
C ARG A 11 -12.32 -4.31 7.83
N THR A 12 -12.65 -4.71 9.07
CA THR A 12 -13.22 -3.81 10.08
C THR A 12 -12.25 -2.69 10.52
N PRO A 13 -11.00 -2.99 10.94
CA PRO A 13 -10.06 -1.94 11.32
C PRO A 13 -9.65 -1.07 10.12
N LEU A 14 -9.43 -1.65 8.93
CA LEU A 14 -9.12 -0.87 7.74
C LEU A 14 -10.25 0.10 7.40
N ARG A 15 -11.52 -0.35 7.46
CA ARG A 15 -12.67 0.52 7.22
C ARG A 15 -12.78 1.65 8.24
N ALA A 16 -12.45 1.41 9.51
CA ALA A 16 -12.43 2.45 10.54
C ALA A 16 -11.33 3.50 10.28
N MET A 17 -10.16 3.09 9.80
CA MET A 17 -9.06 4.00 9.45
C MET A 17 -9.34 4.84 8.20
N VAL A 18 -10.19 4.33 7.31
CA VAL A 18 -10.53 4.98 6.05
C VAL A 18 -11.60 6.07 6.19
N GLY A 19 -12.47 5.99 7.21
CA GLY A 19 -13.52 7.00 7.43
C GLY A 19 -13.00 8.46 7.51
N PRO A 20 -11.96 8.75 8.30
CA PRO A 20 -11.33 10.07 8.31
C PRO A 20 -10.72 10.46 6.96
N LEU A 21 -10.08 9.52 6.26
CA LEU A 21 -9.44 9.77 4.94
C LEU A 21 -10.48 10.14 3.88
N GLU A 22 -11.62 9.46 3.88
CA GLU A 22 -12.76 9.77 3.03
C GLU A 22 -13.32 11.17 3.33
N SER A 23 -13.47 11.52 4.62
CA SER A 23 -14.01 12.82 5.04
C SER A 23 -13.12 14.01 4.62
N VAL A 24 -11.82 13.78 4.44
CA VAL A 24 -10.84 14.79 3.96
C VAL A 24 -10.79 14.84 2.43
N GLY A 25 -11.50 13.95 1.72
CA GLY A 25 -11.55 13.92 0.26
C GLY A 25 -10.31 13.31 -0.39
N ILE A 26 -9.51 12.55 0.37
CA ILE A 26 -8.38 11.79 -0.19
C ILE A 26 -8.95 10.68 -1.08
N THR A 27 -8.33 10.47 -2.24
CA THR A 27 -8.72 9.41 -3.18
C THR A 27 -7.86 8.16 -2.99
N ALA A 28 -8.40 6.98 -3.33
CA ALA A 28 -7.64 5.73 -3.30
C ALA A 28 -6.33 5.83 -4.12
N THR A 29 -6.37 6.42 -5.31
CA THR A 29 -5.18 6.61 -6.15
C THR A 29 -4.10 7.47 -5.48
N GLN A 30 -4.48 8.48 -4.69
CA GLN A 30 -3.49 9.26 -3.93
C GLN A 30 -2.80 8.42 -2.85
N LEU A 31 -3.53 7.54 -2.16
CA LEU A 31 -2.94 6.60 -1.22
C LEU A 31 -1.97 5.64 -1.93
N THR A 32 -2.34 5.12 -3.10
CA THR A 32 -1.45 4.28 -3.92
C THR A 32 -0.15 5.01 -4.28
N VAL A 33 -0.22 6.29 -4.69
CA VAL A 33 0.97 7.10 -4.99
C VAL A 33 1.85 7.29 -3.76
N ILE A 34 1.26 7.65 -2.61
CA ILE A 34 2.00 7.81 -1.36
C ILE A 34 2.64 6.48 -0.95
N GLY A 35 1.90 5.39 -1.08
CA GLY A 35 2.38 4.02 -0.87
C GLY A 35 3.60 3.73 -1.73
N ALA A 36 3.51 3.96 -3.04
CA ALA A 36 4.62 3.77 -3.97
C ALA A 36 5.86 4.59 -3.58
N CYS A 37 5.71 5.84 -3.12
CA CYS A 37 6.81 6.64 -2.60
C CYS A 37 7.52 5.94 -1.42
N PHE A 38 6.78 5.41 -0.45
CA PHE A 38 7.36 4.63 0.64
C PHE A 38 8.03 3.33 0.15
N GLY A 39 7.48 2.70 -0.90
CA GLY A 39 8.10 1.54 -1.55
C GLY A 39 9.47 1.87 -2.14
N PHE A 40 9.57 2.97 -2.89
CA PHE A 40 10.86 3.43 -3.42
C PHE A 40 11.83 3.87 -2.33
N LEU A 41 11.35 4.54 -1.27
CA LEU A 41 12.18 4.87 -0.11
C LEU A 41 12.73 3.61 0.56
N ALA A 42 11.96 2.52 0.60
CA ALA A 42 12.46 1.25 1.09
C ALA A 42 13.59 0.72 0.21
N VAL A 43 13.45 0.75 -1.11
CA VAL A 43 14.53 0.35 -2.04
C VAL A 43 15.78 1.20 -1.83
N ILE A 44 15.64 2.52 -1.75
CA ILE A 44 16.77 3.43 -1.49
C ILE A 44 17.43 3.09 -0.14
N ALA A 45 16.65 2.86 0.91
CA ALA A 45 17.16 2.47 2.22
C ALA A 45 17.92 1.14 2.18
N ILE A 46 17.47 0.16 1.37
CA ILE A 46 18.21 -1.09 1.15
C ILE A 46 19.57 -0.79 0.52
N THR A 47 19.63 0.02 -0.54
CA THR A 47 20.90 0.36 -1.22
C THR A 47 21.90 1.12 -0.32
N LEU A 48 21.41 1.73 0.76
CA LEU A 48 22.22 2.44 1.75
C LEU A 48 22.54 1.59 3.00
N ASP A 49 22.24 0.28 2.97
CA ASP A 49 22.39 -0.66 4.09
C ASP A 49 21.59 -0.25 5.36
N ALA A 50 20.62 0.64 5.21
CA ALA A 50 19.76 1.13 6.28
C ALA A 50 18.54 0.20 6.48
N LEU A 51 18.79 -1.08 6.78
CA LEU A 51 17.77 -2.14 6.78
C LEU A 51 16.58 -1.86 7.71
N ASN A 52 16.81 -1.25 8.88
CA ASN A 52 15.72 -0.88 9.80
C ASN A 52 14.77 0.14 9.16
N VAL A 53 15.31 1.11 8.43
CA VAL A 53 14.52 2.12 7.71
C VAL A 53 13.81 1.48 6.52
N ALA A 54 14.49 0.59 5.80
CA ALA A 54 13.90 -0.15 4.69
C ALA A 54 12.67 -0.95 5.12
N VAL A 55 12.77 -1.71 6.23
CA VAL A 55 11.65 -2.48 6.77
C VAL A 55 10.50 -1.55 7.18
N LEU A 56 10.79 -0.44 7.86
CA LEU A 56 9.76 0.52 8.26
C LEU A 56 9.03 1.09 7.03
N CYS A 57 9.78 1.56 6.03
CA CYS A 57 9.21 2.10 4.78
C CYS A 57 8.41 1.05 4.02
N PHE A 58 8.88 -0.20 3.96
CA PHE A 58 8.17 -1.28 3.29
C PHE A 58 6.86 -1.64 4.03
N CYS A 59 6.88 -1.71 5.36
CA CYS A 59 5.67 -1.91 6.15
C CYS A 59 4.65 -0.79 5.95
N LEU A 60 5.09 0.47 5.88
CA LEU A 60 4.21 1.60 5.59
C LEU A 60 3.62 1.51 4.17
N ASN A 61 4.42 1.12 3.18
CA ASN A 61 3.93 0.86 1.83
C ASN A 61 2.84 -0.22 1.81
N ARG A 62 3.04 -1.34 2.52
CA ARG A 62 2.02 -2.42 2.62
C ARG A 62 0.77 -1.99 3.38
N LEU A 63 0.89 -1.13 4.38
CA LEU A 63 -0.27 -0.58 5.09
C LEU A 63 -1.10 0.32 4.18
N LEU A 64 -0.45 1.19 3.41
CA LEU A 64 -1.12 2.14 2.50
C LEU A 64 -1.85 1.43 1.36
N ASP A 65 -1.27 0.36 0.83
CA ASP A 65 -1.89 -0.59 -0.12
C ASP A 65 -3.15 -1.27 0.49
N GLY A 66 -3.09 -1.69 1.76
CA GLY A 66 -4.30 -2.15 2.45
C GLY A 66 -5.40 -1.08 2.59
N LEU A 67 -4.99 0.19 2.77
CA LEU A 67 -5.90 1.32 2.97
C LEU A 67 -6.51 1.83 1.66
N ASP A 68 -5.76 1.85 0.55
CA ASP A 68 -6.28 2.31 -0.73
C ASP A 68 -7.36 1.37 -1.28
N GLY A 69 -7.19 0.05 -1.17
CA GLY A 69 -8.19 -0.92 -1.59
C GLY A 69 -9.41 -0.92 -0.66
N ALA A 70 -9.24 -0.55 0.61
CA ALA A 70 -10.35 -0.31 1.52
C ALA A 70 -11.11 0.98 1.15
N LEU A 71 -10.41 2.06 0.80
CA LEU A 71 -11.00 3.32 0.37
C LEU A 71 -11.70 3.22 -1.00
N ALA A 72 -11.09 2.54 -1.97
CA ALA A 72 -11.68 2.27 -3.27
C ALA A 72 -13.00 1.49 -3.16
N ARG A 73 -13.11 0.58 -2.20
CA ARG A 73 -14.36 -0.14 -1.92
C ARG A 73 -15.49 0.74 -1.38
N ILE A 74 -15.16 1.86 -0.74
CA ILE A 74 -16.15 2.83 -0.25
C ILE A 74 -16.49 3.84 -1.36
N GLN A 75 -15.48 4.41 -2.01
CA GLN A 75 -15.63 5.44 -3.05
C GLN A 75 -16.17 4.91 -4.39
N GLY A 76 -16.06 3.59 -4.62
CA GLY A 76 -16.35 2.95 -5.89
C GLY A 76 -15.04 2.66 -6.66
N PRO A 77 -14.70 1.38 -6.90
CA PRO A 77 -13.47 1.04 -7.60
C PRO A 77 -13.53 1.48 -9.06
N THR A 78 -12.39 1.88 -9.62
CA THR A 78 -12.24 2.23 -11.03
C THR A 78 -11.22 1.32 -11.70
N GLU A 79 -11.40 1.03 -12.99
CA GLU A 79 -10.44 0.19 -13.74
C GLU A 79 -9.05 0.83 -13.78
N ARG A 80 -8.97 2.15 -13.94
CA ARG A 80 -7.70 2.89 -13.93
C ARG A 80 -7.01 2.81 -12.58
N GLY A 81 -7.75 2.97 -11.48
CA GLY A 81 -7.21 2.85 -10.13
C GLY A 81 -6.70 1.44 -9.86
N ALA A 82 -7.48 0.42 -10.19
CA ALA A 82 -7.09 -0.98 -10.02
C ALA A 82 -5.87 -1.36 -10.87
N PHE A 83 -5.79 -0.86 -12.11
CA PHE A 83 -4.62 -1.07 -12.97
C PHE A 83 -3.37 -0.35 -12.43
N PHE A 84 -3.53 0.86 -11.91
CA PHE A 84 -2.42 1.61 -11.32
C PHE A 84 -1.89 0.93 -10.06
N ASP A 85 -2.78 0.49 -9.18
CA ASP A 85 -2.49 -0.25 -7.95
C ASP A 85 -1.64 -1.50 -8.22
N ILE A 86 -2.13 -2.41 -9.07
CA ILE A 86 -1.40 -3.63 -9.42
C ILE A 86 -0.05 -3.33 -10.09
N THR A 87 0.04 -2.27 -10.89
CA THR A 87 1.30 -1.87 -11.53
C THR A 87 2.32 -1.40 -10.50
N CYS A 88 1.90 -0.56 -9.54
CA CYS A 88 2.73 -0.11 -8.44
C CYS A 88 3.21 -1.28 -7.59
N ASP A 89 2.32 -2.24 -7.32
CA ASP A 89 2.67 -3.45 -6.58
C ASP A 89 3.75 -4.26 -7.28
N PHE A 90 3.56 -4.62 -8.55
CA PHE A 90 4.58 -5.37 -9.31
C PHE A 90 5.91 -4.63 -9.34
N LEU A 91 5.88 -3.31 -9.48
CA LEU A 91 7.08 -2.49 -9.50
C LEU A 91 7.82 -2.58 -8.15
N ILE A 92 7.15 -2.36 -7.02
CA ILE A 92 7.78 -2.41 -5.70
C ILE A 92 8.24 -3.84 -5.34
N TYR A 93 7.43 -4.86 -5.59
CA TYR A 93 7.82 -6.25 -5.36
C TYR A 93 9.03 -6.67 -6.19
N SER A 94 9.19 -6.14 -7.39
CA SER A 94 10.37 -6.40 -8.23
C SER A 94 11.58 -5.57 -7.80
N ALA A 95 11.37 -4.33 -7.39
CA ALA A 95 12.44 -3.40 -7.04
C ALA A 95 13.10 -3.73 -5.69
N ILE A 96 12.38 -4.32 -4.74
CA ILE A 96 12.93 -4.69 -3.42
C ILE A 96 14.07 -5.72 -3.57
N PRO A 97 13.89 -6.89 -4.24
CA PRO A 97 15.00 -7.81 -4.49
C PRO A 97 16.15 -7.18 -5.28
N LEU A 98 15.85 -6.31 -6.25
CA LEU A 98 16.87 -5.58 -7.00
C LEU A 98 17.67 -4.62 -6.12
N GLY A 99 17.09 -4.06 -5.07
CA GLY A 99 17.80 -3.22 -4.11
C GLY A 99 18.88 -3.97 -3.32
N PHE A 100 18.74 -5.29 -3.17
CA PHE A 100 19.72 -6.16 -2.50
C PHE A 100 20.79 -6.73 -3.43
N ALA A 101 20.60 -6.64 -4.74
CA ALA A 101 21.50 -7.20 -5.76
C ALA A 101 22.69 -6.27 -6.03
#